data_AF-A0A2E0Y0A8-F1
#
_entry.id   AF-A0A2E0Y0A8-F1
#
_cell.length_a   1.000
_cell.length_b   1.000
_cell.length_c   1.000
_cell.angle_alpha   90.00
_cell.angle_beta   90.00
_cell.angle_gamma   90.00
#
_symmetry.space_group_name_H-M   'P 1'
#
loop_
_entity.id
_entity.type
_entity.pdbx_description
1 polymer ?
#
loop_
_entity_poly.entity_id
_entity_poly.type
_entity_poly.pdbx_seq_one_letter_code
_entity_poly.pdbx_strand_id
1 'polypeptide(L)'
;MNRSNDSTRSVHESATTVVRGLDRQYEILMDLQKLAGSQGALIEAGEHDSLLRLVQRRQDLVQALEQARADMTEEMSHVRQDMSSLDDQLRDRIGDGVSKVQELVNSIAATDMEDARRLSECQSERRLRLGNIVAATTARNSYQPTSAASSRFADAKG
;
A
#
# COMPACT_ATOMS: atom_id res chain seq x y z
N MET A 1 -52.91 0.38 -7.00
CA MET A 1 -52.10 -0.82 -6.76
C MET A 1 -50.80 -0.85 -7.60
N ASN A 2 -50.12 0.29 -7.84
CA ASN A 2 -48.91 0.36 -8.70
C ASN A 2 -47.58 0.59 -7.96
N ARG A 3 -47.58 0.76 -6.63
CA ARG A 3 -46.36 1.13 -5.88
C ARG A 3 -45.40 -0.03 -5.63
N SER A 4 -45.89 -1.27 -5.54
CA SER A 4 -45.04 -2.44 -5.27
C SER A 4 -44.13 -2.79 -6.44
N ASN A 5 -44.62 -2.73 -7.69
CA ASN A 5 -43.80 -3.04 -8.87
C ASN A 5 -42.71 -2.00 -9.15
N ASP A 6 -42.96 -0.73 -8.79
CA ASP A 6 -42.00 0.36 -8.97
C ASP A 6 -40.86 0.27 -7.93
N SER A 7 -41.20 -0.10 -6.69
CA SER A 7 -40.23 -0.33 -5.61
C SER A 7 -39.32 -1.53 -5.90
N THR A 8 -39.88 -2.66 -6.34
CA THR A 8 -39.09 -3.87 -6.64
C THR A 8 -38.18 -3.65 -7.86
N ARG A 9 -38.66 -2.93 -8.88
CA ARG A 9 -37.83 -2.57 -10.05
C ARG A 9 -36.68 -1.66 -9.66
N SER A 10 -36.92 -0.67 -8.79
CA SER A 10 -35.87 0.21 -8.26
C SER A 10 -34.79 -0.57 -7.50
N VAL A 11 -35.17 -1.54 -6.68
CA VAL A 11 -34.20 -2.33 -5.88
C VAL A 11 -33.37 -3.28 -6.77
N HIS A 12 -33.96 -3.86 -7.82
CA HIS A 12 -33.22 -4.65 -8.81
C HIS A 12 -32.21 -3.82 -9.61
N GLU A 13 -32.58 -2.59 -9.96
CA GLU A 13 -31.67 -1.64 -10.64
C GLU A 13 -30.50 -1.25 -9.72
N SER A 14 -30.79 -0.93 -8.44
CA SER A 14 -29.77 -0.70 -7.41
C SER A 14 -28.85 -1.92 -7.22
N ALA A 15 -29.40 -3.12 -7.12
CA ALA A 15 -28.63 -4.36 -6.99
C ALA A 15 -27.70 -4.59 -8.18
N THR A 16 -28.17 -4.35 -9.40
CA THR A 16 -27.36 -4.46 -10.61
C THR A 16 -26.22 -3.43 -10.61
N THR A 17 -26.45 -2.23 -10.08
CA THR A 17 -25.40 -1.22 -9.91
C THR A 17 -24.39 -1.61 -8.84
N VAL A 18 -24.84 -2.17 -7.71
CA VAL A 18 -23.95 -2.72 -6.67
C VAL A 18 -23.09 -3.85 -7.23
N VAL A 19 -23.66 -4.78 -8.00
CA VAL A 19 -22.87 -5.87 -8.59
C VAL A 19 -21.80 -5.33 -9.53
N ARG A 20 -22.14 -4.41 -10.45
CA ARG A 20 -21.15 -3.78 -11.35
C ARG A 20 -20.06 -3.03 -10.58
N GLY A 21 -20.44 -2.38 -9.49
CA GLY A 21 -19.50 -1.69 -8.64
C GLY A 21 -18.55 -2.64 -7.89
N LEU A 22 -19.05 -3.78 -7.40
CA LEU A 22 -18.22 -4.84 -6.81
C LEU A 22 -17.25 -5.42 -7.83
N ASP A 23 -17.70 -5.68 -9.06
CA ASP A 23 -16.85 -6.15 -10.17
C ASP A 23 -15.72 -5.15 -10.45
N ARG A 24 -16.04 -3.85 -10.52
CA ARG A 24 -15.04 -2.78 -10.69
C ARG A 24 -14.04 -2.70 -9.53
N GLN A 25 -14.51 -2.80 -8.28
CA GLN A 25 -13.63 -2.82 -7.12
C GLN A 25 -12.69 -4.04 -7.16
N TYR A 26 -13.21 -5.20 -7.54
CA TYR A 26 -12.43 -6.42 -7.70
C TYR A 26 -11.32 -6.26 -8.73
N GLU A 27 -11.61 -5.69 -9.91
CA GLU A 27 -10.61 -5.43 -10.94
C GLU A 27 -9.48 -4.50 -10.44
N ILE A 28 -9.83 -3.41 -9.76
CA ILE A 28 -8.85 -2.47 -9.18
C ILE A 28 -7.97 -3.17 -8.14
N LEU A 29 -8.58 -4.00 -7.28
CA LEU A 29 -7.87 -4.75 -6.25
C LEU A 29 -6.95 -5.83 -6.85
N MET A 30 -7.35 -6.49 -7.93
CA MET A 30 -6.46 -7.41 -8.63
C MET A 30 -5.22 -6.70 -9.17
N ASP A 31 -5.38 -5.49 -9.71
CA ASP A 31 -4.24 -4.70 -10.18
C ASP A 31 -3.35 -4.22 -9.03
N LEU A 32 -3.94 -3.82 -7.90
CA LEU A 32 -3.18 -3.53 -6.67
C LEU A 32 -2.39 -4.76 -6.18
N GLN A 33 -2.99 -5.94 -6.23
CA GLN A 33 -2.34 -7.19 -5.83
C GLN A 33 -1.13 -7.51 -6.74
N LYS A 34 -1.24 -7.32 -8.06
CA LYS A 34 -0.11 -7.50 -8.99
C LYS A 34 1.04 -6.53 -8.66
N LEU A 35 0.71 -5.28 -8.34
CA LEU A 35 1.72 -4.30 -7.93
C LEU A 35 2.35 -4.66 -6.59
N ALA A 36 1.56 -5.14 -5.62
CA ALA A 36 2.08 -5.64 -4.34
C ALA A 36 3.08 -6.78 -4.53
N GLY A 37 2.76 -7.75 -5.40
CA GLY A 37 3.69 -8.85 -5.72
C GLY A 37 4.99 -8.40 -6.41
N SER A 38 4.98 -7.25 -7.10
CA SER A 38 6.16 -6.69 -7.77
C SER A 38 7.04 -5.85 -6.82
N GLN A 39 6.46 -5.32 -5.75
CA GLN A 39 7.12 -4.39 -4.84
C GLN A 39 8.25 -5.07 -4.05
N GLY A 40 8.03 -6.29 -3.53
CA GLY A 40 9.06 -7.05 -2.83
C GLY A 40 10.34 -7.26 -3.66
N ALA A 41 10.21 -7.60 -4.94
CA ALA A 41 11.36 -7.78 -5.84
C ALA A 41 12.14 -6.47 -6.06
N LEU A 42 11.44 -5.33 -6.17
CA LEU A 42 12.07 -4.03 -6.32
C LEU A 42 12.75 -3.54 -5.03
N ILE A 43 12.20 -3.87 -3.86
CA ILE A 43 12.83 -3.61 -2.56
C ILE A 43 14.17 -4.35 -2.47
N GLU A 44 14.20 -5.63 -2.83
CA GLU A 44 15.39 -6.47 -2.82
C GLU A 44 16.45 -6.00 -3.83
N ALA A 45 16.01 -5.59 -5.03
CA ALA A 45 16.89 -5.05 -6.06
C ALA A 45 17.41 -3.64 -5.75
N GLY A 46 16.79 -2.92 -4.81
CA GLY A 46 17.16 -1.54 -4.47
C GLY A 46 16.84 -0.53 -5.58
N GLU A 47 15.89 -0.83 -6.46
CA GLU A 47 15.50 0.03 -7.58
C GLU A 47 14.59 1.17 -7.11
N HIS A 48 15.21 2.20 -6.52
CA HIS A 48 14.50 3.31 -5.89
C HIS A 48 13.54 4.07 -6.84
N ASP A 49 13.93 4.32 -8.08
CA ASP A 49 13.07 5.01 -9.06
C ASP A 49 11.88 4.16 -9.52
N SER A 50 12.08 2.84 -9.62
CA SER A 50 11.00 1.89 -9.93
C SER A 50 10.02 1.79 -8.76
N LEU A 51 10.50 1.80 -7.51
CA LEU A 51 9.66 1.83 -6.32
C LEU A 51 8.80 3.11 -6.24
N LEU A 52 9.36 4.28 -6.54
CA LEU A 52 8.60 5.53 -6.54
C LEU A 52 7.45 5.50 -7.57
N ARG A 53 7.72 5.04 -8.79
CA ARG A 53 6.68 4.88 -9.83
C ARG A 53 5.60 3.88 -9.41
N LEU A 54 6.00 2.78 -8.77
CA LEU A 54 5.07 1.78 -8.26
C LEU A 54 4.16 2.38 -7.18
N VAL A 55 4.73 3.13 -6.22
CA VAL A 55 3.95 3.80 -5.16
C VAL A 55 2.94 4.78 -5.75
N GLN A 56 3.34 5.61 -6.73
CA GLN A 56 2.42 6.52 -7.41
C GLN A 56 1.26 5.75 -8.06
N ARG A 57 1.56 4.68 -8.79
CA ARG A 57 0.52 3.87 -9.44
C ARG A 57 -0.44 3.24 -8.44
N ARG A 58 0.07 2.79 -7.28
CA ARG A 58 -0.79 2.27 -6.20
C ARG A 58 -1.69 3.36 -5.63
N GLN A 59 -1.18 4.58 -5.45
CA GLN A 59 -1.98 5.70 -4.98
C GLN A 59 -3.13 6.03 -5.95
N ASP A 60 -2.86 6.05 -7.26
CA ASP A 60 -3.89 6.27 -8.27
C ASP A 60 -5.00 5.18 -8.20
N LEU A 61 -4.61 3.92 -7.99
CA LEU A 61 -5.56 2.81 -7.86
C LEU A 61 -6.37 2.88 -6.56
N VAL A 62 -5.76 3.30 -5.45
CA VAL A 62 -6.47 3.51 -4.19
C VAL A 62 -7.52 4.63 -4.34
N GLN A 63 -7.17 5.73 -5.00
CA GLN A 63 -8.14 6.79 -5.31
C GLN A 63 -9.28 6.29 -6.20
N ALA A 64 -8.97 5.48 -7.22
CA ALA A 64 -9.99 4.86 -8.07
C ALA A 64 -10.92 3.92 -7.26
N LEU A 65 -10.37 3.19 -6.28
CA LEU A 65 -11.14 2.32 -5.39
C LEU A 65 -12.06 3.12 -4.46
N GLU A 66 -11.57 4.23 -3.90
CA GLU A 66 -12.37 5.16 -3.08
C GLU A 66 -13.54 5.72 -3.87
N GLN A 67 -13.31 6.16 -5.12
CA GLN A 67 -14.37 6.64 -5.99
C GLN A 67 -15.39 5.54 -6.30
N ALA A 68 -14.94 4.33 -6.65
CA ALA A 68 -15.83 3.21 -6.93
C ALA A 68 -16.70 2.83 -5.71
N ARG A 69 -16.17 2.95 -4.49
CA ARG A 69 -16.95 2.75 -3.26
C ARG A 69 -17.95 3.88 -3.01
N ALA A 70 -17.55 5.12 -3.24
CA ALA A 70 -18.43 6.28 -3.09
C ALA A 70 -19.65 6.16 -4.03
N ASP A 71 -19.42 5.81 -5.30
CA ASP A 71 -20.45 5.64 -6.33
C ASP A 71 -21.50 4.58 -5.95
N MET A 72 -21.15 3.62 -5.08
CA MET A 72 -22.04 2.53 -4.67
C MET A 72 -22.72 2.74 -3.31
N THR A 73 -22.33 3.76 -2.55
CA THR A 73 -22.70 3.85 -1.13
C THR A 73 -24.22 3.97 -0.94
N GLU A 74 -24.86 4.81 -1.75
CA GLU A 74 -26.32 5.00 -1.73
C GLU A 74 -27.05 3.72 -2.19
N GLU A 75 -26.60 3.13 -3.30
CA GLU A 75 -27.18 1.91 -3.85
C GLU A 75 -27.08 0.71 -2.91
N MET A 76 -25.95 0.55 -2.20
CA MET A 76 -25.80 -0.48 -1.17
C MET A 76 -26.80 -0.32 -0.02
N SER A 77 -27.14 0.93 0.33
CA SER A 77 -28.15 1.19 1.37
C SER A 77 -29.53 0.71 0.93
N HIS A 78 -29.92 1.05 -0.30
CA HIS A 78 -31.19 0.61 -0.90
C HIS A 78 -31.27 -0.92 -0.99
N VAL A 79 -30.21 -1.56 -1.51
CA VAL A 79 -30.12 -3.02 -1.61
C VAL A 79 -30.19 -3.69 -0.24
N ARG A 80 -29.53 -3.14 0.78
CA ARG A 80 -29.54 -3.73 2.13
C ARG A 80 -30.91 -3.67 2.79
N GLN A 81 -31.67 -2.59 2.57
CA GLN A 81 -33.01 -2.43 3.15
C GLN A 81 -33.98 -3.46 2.57
N ASP A 82 -33.90 -3.73 1.27
CA ASP A 82 -34.86 -4.56 0.54
C ASP A 82 -34.25 -5.86 -0.02
N MET A 83 -33.17 -6.35 0.58
CA MET A 83 -32.41 -7.51 0.08
C MET A 83 -33.27 -8.77 -0.04
N SER A 84 -34.29 -8.93 0.82
CA SER A 84 -35.23 -10.07 0.77
C SER A 84 -36.15 -10.08 -0.45
N SER A 85 -36.27 -8.95 -1.16
CA SER A 85 -37.07 -8.82 -2.38
C SER A 85 -36.30 -9.15 -3.66
N LEU A 86 -34.97 -9.30 -3.55
CA LEU A 86 -34.11 -9.70 -4.67
C LEU A 86 -34.22 -11.20 -4.95
N ASP A 87 -34.07 -11.56 -6.21
CA ASP A 87 -33.91 -12.96 -6.58
C ASP A 87 -32.60 -13.56 -6.02
N ASP A 88 -32.57 -14.89 -5.90
CA ASP A 88 -31.46 -15.63 -5.33
C ASP A 88 -30.15 -15.37 -6.09
N GLN A 89 -30.24 -15.27 -7.43
CA GLN A 89 -29.08 -15.06 -8.29
C GLN A 89 -28.38 -13.72 -8.00
N LEU A 90 -29.11 -12.62 -7.84
CA LEU A 90 -28.53 -11.32 -7.51
C LEU A 90 -27.97 -11.29 -6.09
N ARG A 91 -28.64 -11.92 -5.13
CA ARG A 91 -28.14 -12.04 -3.75
C ARG A 91 -26.82 -12.79 -3.70
N ASP A 92 -26.74 -13.93 -4.38
CA ASP A 92 -25.53 -14.75 -4.46
C ASP A 92 -24.38 -13.97 -5.12
N ARG A 93 -24.65 -13.27 -6.24
CA ARG A 93 -23.63 -12.45 -6.91
C ARG A 93 -23.10 -11.32 -6.03
N ILE A 94 -23.96 -10.66 -5.26
CA ILE A 94 -23.54 -9.63 -4.30
C ILE A 94 -22.69 -10.26 -3.20
N GLY A 95 -23.13 -11.39 -2.63
CA GLY A 95 -22.39 -12.13 -1.61
C GLY A 95 -21.00 -12.54 -2.09
N ASP A 96 -20.91 -13.16 -3.27
CA ASP A 96 -19.66 -13.57 -3.90
C ASP A 96 -18.74 -12.37 -4.17
N GLY A 97 -19.29 -11.27 -4.69
CA GLY A 97 -18.53 -10.05 -4.95
C GLY A 97 -17.93 -9.46 -3.69
N VAL A 98 -18.72 -9.38 -2.60
CA VAL A 98 -18.24 -8.91 -1.29
C VAL A 98 -17.12 -9.81 -0.75
N SER A 99 -17.31 -11.14 -0.81
CA SER A 99 -16.31 -12.12 -0.36
C SER A 99 -15.00 -11.98 -1.12
N LYS A 100 -15.05 -11.91 -2.46
CA LYS A 100 -13.86 -11.74 -3.31
C LYS A 100 -13.11 -10.44 -3.04
N VAL A 101 -13.84 -9.33 -2.88
CA VAL A 101 -13.25 -8.03 -2.52
C VAL A 101 -12.55 -8.12 -1.17
N GLN A 102 -13.19 -8.73 -0.16
CA GLN A 102 -12.62 -8.89 1.17
C GLN A 102 -11.35 -9.77 1.18
N GLU A 103 -11.36 -10.87 0.43
CA GLU A 103 -10.21 -11.75 0.27
C GLU A 103 -9.01 -11.01 -0.34
N LEU A 104 -9.24 -10.25 -1.41
CA LEU A 104 -8.17 -9.46 -2.05
C LEU A 104 -7.61 -8.38 -1.13
N VAL A 105 -8.47 -7.65 -0.43
CA VAL A 105 -8.03 -6.64 0.55
C VAL A 105 -7.13 -7.27 1.62
N ASN A 106 -7.54 -8.41 2.17
CA ASN A 106 -6.75 -9.13 3.18
C ASN A 106 -5.40 -9.62 2.61
N SER A 107 -5.40 -10.13 1.38
CA SER A 107 -4.18 -10.59 0.70
C SER A 107 -3.18 -9.45 0.42
N ILE A 108 -3.69 -8.30 -0.04
CA ILE A 108 -2.86 -7.11 -0.28
C ILE A 108 -2.28 -6.60 1.04
N ALA A 109 -3.10 -6.47 2.09
CA ALA A 109 -2.64 -6.01 3.40
C ALA A 109 -1.55 -6.92 3.99
N ALA A 110 -1.69 -8.24 3.86
CA ALA A 110 -0.67 -9.19 4.30
C ALA A 110 0.65 -9.02 3.53
N THR A 111 0.58 -8.80 2.22
CA THR A 111 1.76 -8.55 1.38
C THR A 111 2.45 -7.24 1.77
N ASP A 112 1.67 -6.17 1.95
CA ASP A 112 2.20 -4.85 2.33
C ASP A 112 2.87 -4.87 3.71
N MET A 113 2.32 -5.64 4.66
CA MET A 113 2.93 -5.81 5.98
C MET A 113 4.30 -6.50 5.90
N GLU A 114 4.42 -7.52 5.05
CA GLU A 114 5.68 -8.23 4.82
C GLU A 114 6.71 -7.33 4.13
N ASP A 115 6.31 -6.56 3.12
CA ASP A 115 7.18 -5.59 2.46
C ASP A 115 7.66 -4.50 3.44
N ALA A 116 6.79 -4.01 4.32
CA ALA A 116 7.14 -3.04 5.35
C ALA A 116 8.18 -3.62 6.32
N ARG A 117 8.06 -4.91 6.69
CA ARG A 117 9.05 -5.62 7.50
C ARG A 117 10.40 -5.69 6.78
N ARG A 118 10.43 -6.10 5.51
CA ARG A 118 11.66 -6.17 4.69
C ARG A 118 12.35 -4.81 4.56
N LEU A 119 11.58 -3.75 4.33
CA LEU A 119 12.11 -2.39 4.29
C LEU A 119 12.74 -1.96 5.62
N SER A 120 12.09 -2.28 6.74
CA SER A 120 12.61 -1.97 8.08
C SER A 120 13.93 -2.69 8.36
N GLU A 121 14.03 -3.96 7.97
CA GLU A 121 15.26 -4.77 8.09
C GLU A 121 16.39 -4.20 7.23
N CYS A 122 16.11 -3.90 5.97
CA CYS A 122 17.08 -3.30 5.05
C CYS A 122 17.57 -1.93 5.55
N GLN A 123 16.67 -1.09 6.09
CA GLN A 123 17.04 0.18 6.70
C GLN A 123 17.92 0.01 7.94
N SER A 124 17.59 -0.96 8.80
CA SER A 124 18.36 -1.26 10.03
C SER A 124 19.78 -1.72 9.70
N GLU A 125 19.92 -2.58 8.70
CA GLU A 125 21.23 -3.04 8.22
C GLU A 125 22.06 -1.89 7.64
N ARG A 126 21.46 -1.05 6.80
CA ARG A 126 22.14 0.15 6.24
C ARG A 126 22.59 1.10 7.35
N ARG A 127 21.76 1.29 8.38
CA ARG A 127 22.10 2.15 9.54
C ARG A 127 23.28 1.59 10.34
N LEU A 128 23.33 0.27 10.57
CA LEU A 128 24.47 -0.39 11.22
C LEU A 128 25.75 -0.22 10.41
N ARG A 129 25.69 -0.44 9.09
CA ARG A 129 26.85 -0.27 8.20
C ARG A 129 27.37 1.18 8.23
N LEU A 130 26.49 2.17 8.17
CA LEU A 130 26.88 3.58 8.29
C LEU A 130 27.49 3.89 9.67
N GLY A 131 26.92 3.36 10.75
CA GLY A 131 27.47 3.50 12.10
C GLY A 131 28.90 2.96 12.20
N ASN A 132 29.17 1.80 11.60
CA ASN A 132 30.50 1.20 11.56
C ASN A 132 31.51 2.05 10.76
N ILE A 133 31.09 2.62 9.62
CA ILE A 133 31.93 3.51 8.81
C ILE A 133 32.28 4.78 9.59
N VAL A 134 31.31 5.39 10.26
CA VAL A 134 31.52 6.58 11.10
C VAL A 134 32.47 6.25 12.24
N ALA A 135 32.23 5.17 12.99
CA ALA A 135 33.09 4.74 14.08
C ALA A 135 34.53 4.45 13.62
N ALA A 136 34.71 3.76 12.49
CA ALA A 136 36.02 3.50 11.90
C ALA A 136 36.73 4.80 11.47
N THR A 137 35.99 5.77 10.93
CA THR A 137 36.53 7.08 10.56
C THR A 137 36.95 7.87 11.79
N THR A 138 36.14 7.89 12.84
CA THR A 138 36.46 8.52 14.13
C THR A 138 37.70 7.90 14.77
N ALA A 139 37.79 6.57 14.82
CA ALA A 139 38.95 5.86 15.34
C ALA A 139 40.22 6.19 14.52
N ARG A 140 40.14 6.17 13.18
CA ARG A 140 41.26 6.55 12.33
C ARG A 140 41.74 7.98 12.60
N ASN A 141 40.83 8.92 12.77
CA ASN A 141 41.15 10.32 13.06
C ASN A 141 41.75 10.51 14.47
N SER A 142 41.36 9.69 15.46
CA SER A 142 41.97 9.76 16.80
C SER A 142 43.40 9.19 16.85
N TYR A 143 43.76 8.29 15.92
CA TYR A 143 45.10 7.72 15.82
C TYR A 143 46.00 8.42 14.80
N GLN A 144 45.50 9.39 14.02
CA GLN A 144 46.38 10.29 13.27
C GLN A 144 47.04 11.24 14.29
N PRO A 145 48.36 11.10 14.54
CA PRO A 145 49.04 12.06 15.39
C PRO A 145 48.91 13.42 14.72
N THR A 146 48.36 14.39 15.44
CA THR A 146 48.59 15.79 15.16
C THR A 146 50.10 15.99 15.21
N SER A 147 50.76 15.87 14.06
CA SER A 147 52.10 16.38 13.82
C SER A 147 52.00 17.91 13.82
N ALA A 148 51.61 18.48 14.95
CA ALA A 148 51.91 19.85 15.31
C ALA A 148 53.41 19.84 15.61
N ALA A 149 54.17 20.10 14.54
CA ALA A 149 55.58 20.35 14.59
C ALA A 149 55.87 21.36 15.71
N SER A 150 56.65 20.88 16.66
CA SER A 150 57.37 21.65 17.66
C SER A 150 58.16 22.78 17.00
N SER A 151 57.89 24.02 17.39
CA SER A 151 58.75 25.19 17.15
C SER A 151 58.83 26.05 18.42
N ARG A 152 59.15 25.46 19.56
CA ARG A 152 59.35 26.21 20.84
C ARG A 152 60.68 25.97 21.55
N PHE A 153 61.66 25.34 20.89
CA PHE A 153 63.02 25.14 21.43
C PHE A 153 64.12 25.82 20.59
N ALA A 154 63.84 27.02 20.08
CA ALA A 154 64.83 27.82 19.37
C ALA A 154 64.89 29.25 19.92
N ASP A 155 65.06 29.41 21.25
CA ASP A 155 65.71 30.62 21.78
C ASP A 155 66.24 30.38 23.20
N ALA A 156 67.44 29.83 23.28
CA ALA A 156 68.22 29.78 24.53
C ALA A 156 69.71 29.82 24.17
N LYS A 157 70.18 31.00 23.76
CA LYS A 157 71.54 31.56 24.02
C LYS A 157 71.80 32.75 23.10
N GLY A 158 71.99 33.92 23.71
CA GLY A 158 72.45 35.16 23.08
C GLY A 158 72.41 36.29 24.08
#